data_AF-A0A665TSY9-F1
#
_entry.id   AF-A0A665TSY9-F1
#
_cell.length_a   1.000
_cell.length_b   1.000
_cell.length_c   1.000
_cell.angle_alpha   90.00
_cell.angle_beta   90.00
_cell.angle_gamma   90.00
#
_symmetry.space_group_name_H-M   'P 1'
#
loop_
_entity.id
_entity.type
_entity.pdbx_description
1 polymer ?
#
loop_
_entity_poly.entity_id
_entity_poly.type
_entity_poly.pdbx_seq_one_letter_code
_entity_poly.pdbx_strand_id
1 'polypeptide(L)'
;MTNDQDDGNSAADTPQREITGVLLSPALEQGEWSCLRLVYQIIGSGSLEVLQRMEGRSFDRPLWSSQAPSDSWVISSMDLQNNTEPYRVIIEGKPGPSNGSSVAIFEIHITPGYCLDCDFEESHLCGYSNQWNANVNWYVGGGGVQLLHNSMPNDHTYNNKTGHFMYVDSVYAKTFKEVAKLVSPMTMVPMSGCLSFQYQRSEERGNLFSVFTRDRLGQYQELWRADSENQSDWSETLREWIPVQVDLKAPYSVQVVFEVAFNSPRGGRVALDDISFSPEFCSTDTEPTFDPSIANCDFESGLCHYTQDQVTGLLWRRVSVKPNIFRNGDHTTGAGSFLLAHSWLSLRSGYMSRLIGPILPGNTKYCLRFYFSLRGFNQTDQALAVYLQQSSSQEKIWTQGERSRGIWIATDVTFQTSQPAKVVFISTCRSFWDCGSVALDDITVSLGDCELTAGVLSSTLPGHCDFEAGLCGYTQDKQNDAADWVWRRGPTPTSYTGPRGDHTTGLGYYLYMEASPMLTGQSVRLLSRPLRGSRGTQCLRFYYHMYGSGMGQLNVYLDKDGQDALLWQRGGEQSIAWLRARVEYQSESQHQIVFEATRGPSVRSDIAIDDIVLEGGPCPETETQANVGSSNEIE
;
A
#
# COMPACT_ATOMS: atom_id res chain seq x y z
N MET A 1 -64.69 13.78 -27.15
CA MET A 1 -65.25 13.34 -25.86
C MET A 1 -65.05 11.84 -25.77
N THR A 2 -64.74 11.39 -24.55
CA THR A 2 -64.66 10.02 -24.01
C THR A 2 -63.48 9.12 -24.40
N ASN A 3 -62.68 8.87 -23.34
CA ASN A 3 -61.68 7.83 -23.07
C ASN A 3 -62.08 6.43 -23.54
N ASP A 4 -61.06 5.58 -23.76
CA ASP A 4 -60.93 4.33 -23.01
C ASP A 4 -59.45 3.99 -22.79
N GLN A 5 -59.20 3.40 -21.63
CA GLN A 5 -57.91 2.99 -21.05
C GLN A 5 -57.36 1.75 -21.77
N ASP A 6 -56.04 1.66 -21.91
CA ASP A 6 -55.35 0.43 -22.28
C ASP A 6 -54.29 0.10 -21.22
N ASP A 7 -54.40 -1.11 -20.68
CA ASP A 7 -53.58 -1.68 -19.61
C ASP A 7 -52.29 -2.31 -20.16
N GLY A 8 -51.22 -2.21 -19.36
CA GLY A 8 -50.20 -3.25 -19.26
C GLY A 8 -49.10 -3.28 -20.33
N ASN A 9 -47.86 -2.94 -19.95
CA ASN A 9 -46.92 -3.93 -19.42
C ASN A 9 -45.59 -3.24 -19.06
N SER A 10 -45.25 -3.21 -17.77
CA SER A 10 -43.94 -2.81 -17.29
C SER A 10 -42.89 -3.81 -17.77
N ALA A 11 -42.01 -3.38 -18.69
CA ALA A 11 -40.84 -4.15 -19.06
C ALA A 11 -39.98 -4.37 -17.81
N ALA A 12 -39.88 -5.63 -17.42
CA ALA A 12 -38.97 -6.09 -16.39
C ALA A 12 -37.54 -5.73 -16.80
N ASP A 13 -36.88 -4.98 -15.93
CA ASP A 13 -35.47 -4.62 -16.01
C ASP A 13 -34.63 -5.90 -15.81
N THR A 14 -34.36 -6.61 -16.90
CA THR A 14 -33.37 -7.70 -16.89
C THR A 14 -32.00 -7.08 -16.63
N PRO A 15 -31.24 -7.52 -15.61
CA PRO A 15 -29.92 -6.97 -15.35
C PRO A 15 -29.04 -7.20 -16.59
N GLN A 16 -28.61 -6.10 -17.22
CA GLN A 16 -27.62 -6.17 -18.30
C GLN A 16 -26.41 -6.93 -17.77
N ARG A 17 -26.12 -8.08 -18.37
CA ARG A 17 -24.91 -8.85 -18.10
C ARG A 17 -23.71 -7.92 -18.28
N GLU A 18 -22.96 -7.67 -17.22
CA GLU A 18 -21.68 -6.97 -17.31
C GLU A 18 -20.78 -7.69 -18.31
N ILE A 19 -20.52 -7.04 -19.44
CA ILE A 19 -19.66 -7.60 -20.47
C ILE A 19 -18.23 -7.38 -19.99
N THR A 20 -17.58 -8.45 -19.52
CA THR A 20 -16.16 -8.43 -19.16
C THR A 20 -15.37 -9.22 -20.20
N GLY A 21 -14.38 -8.59 -20.82
CA GLY A 21 -13.37 -9.25 -21.64
C GLY A 21 -12.22 -9.73 -20.76
N VAL A 22 -11.80 -10.98 -20.89
CA VAL A 22 -10.69 -11.54 -20.12
C VAL A 22 -9.67 -12.16 -21.07
N LEU A 23 -8.42 -11.71 -20.99
CA LEU A 23 -7.27 -12.33 -21.65
C LEU A 23 -6.42 -13.04 -20.61
N LEU A 24 -5.98 -14.25 -20.94
CA LEU A 24 -5.13 -15.08 -20.09
C LEU A 24 -3.83 -15.35 -20.84
N SER A 25 -2.70 -14.98 -20.22
CA SER A 25 -1.38 -15.31 -20.78
C SER A 25 -1.11 -16.82 -20.70
N PRO A 26 -0.13 -17.32 -21.49
CA PRO A 26 0.55 -18.57 -21.17
C PRO A 26 1.12 -18.56 -19.74
N ALA A 27 1.42 -19.73 -19.19
CA ALA A 27 2.15 -19.81 -17.94
C ALA A 27 3.55 -19.21 -18.14
N LEU A 28 3.88 -18.23 -17.30
CA LEU A 28 5.22 -17.68 -17.16
C LEU A 28 5.94 -18.56 -16.13
N GLU A 29 6.94 -19.30 -16.59
CA GLU A 29 7.74 -20.18 -15.73
C GLU A 29 8.82 -19.40 -14.97
N GLN A 30 9.45 -20.06 -13.99
CA GLN A 30 10.53 -19.52 -13.14
C GLN A 30 11.47 -18.64 -13.97
N GLY A 31 11.46 -17.33 -13.68
CA GLY A 31 12.06 -16.36 -14.55
C GLY A 31 12.59 -15.16 -13.78
N GLU A 32 13.69 -14.64 -14.31
CA GLU A 32 14.26 -13.35 -13.96
C GLU A 32 13.21 -12.23 -14.06
N TRP A 33 13.54 -11.05 -13.54
CA TRP A 33 12.68 -9.88 -13.64
C TRP A 33 12.25 -9.64 -15.09
N SER A 34 10.99 -9.28 -15.30
CA SER A 34 10.46 -8.98 -16.63
C SER A 34 9.64 -7.69 -16.60
N CYS A 35 9.59 -7.01 -17.74
CA CYS A 35 8.71 -5.86 -17.93
C CYS A 35 7.51 -6.25 -18.80
N LEU A 36 6.30 -6.04 -18.29
CA LEU A 36 5.07 -6.10 -19.07
C LEU A 36 4.75 -4.69 -19.59
N ARG A 37 4.72 -4.51 -20.92
CA ARG A 37 4.25 -3.29 -21.57
C ARG A 37 2.90 -3.54 -22.23
N LEU A 38 1.94 -2.69 -21.89
CA LEU A 38 0.56 -2.77 -22.37
C LEU A 38 0.19 -1.49 -23.12
N VAL A 39 -0.18 -1.62 -24.39
CA VAL A 39 -0.70 -0.53 -25.21
C VAL A 39 -2.22 -0.66 -25.30
N TYR A 40 -2.93 0.30 -24.72
CA TYR A 40 -4.38 0.22 -24.54
C TYR A 40 -5.08 1.56 -24.76
N GLN A 41 -6.39 1.52 -24.89
CA GLN A 41 -7.25 2.69 -24.97
C GLN A 41 -8.56 2.44 -24.21
N ILE A 42 -8.98 3.42 -23.40
CA ILE A 42 -10.29 3.44 -22.75
C ILE A 42 -11.05 4.63 -23.31
N ILE A 43 -12.18 4.38 -24.00
CA ILE A 43 -13.06 5.41 -24.54
C ILE A 43 -14.32 5.48 -23.66
N GLY A 44 -14.74 6.69 -23.30
CA GLY A 44 -15.93 6.90 -22.46
C GLY A 44 -15.66 6.56 -21.00
N SER A 45 -16.34 5.53 -20.47
CA SER A 45 -16.06 5.00 -19.15
C SER A 45 -15.69 3.51 -19.24
N GLY A 46 -14.88 3.02 -18.31
CA GLY A 46 -14.48 1.62 -18.26
C GLY A 46 -13.32 1.41 -17.31
N SER A 47 -12.96 0.15 -17.11
CA SER A 47 -11.78 -0.25 -16.36
C SER A 47 -10.96 -1.28 -17.12
N LEU A 48 -9.65 -1.18 -16.98
CA LEU A 48 -8.70 -2.18 -17.42
C LEU A 48 -7.85 -2.57 -16.22
N GLU A 49 -7.81 -3.86 -15.91
CA GLU A 49 -7.08 -4.41 -14.77
C GLU A 49 -6.12 -5.50 -15.26
N VAL A 50 -4.90 -5.48 -14.74
CA VAL A 50 -3.90 -6.52 -14.94
C VAL A 50 -3.70 -7.23 -13.62
N LEU A 51 -3.96 -8.53 -13.60
CA LEU A 51 -3.88 -9.40 -12.43
C LEU A 51 -2.82 -10.49 -12.63
N GLN A 52 -2.21 -10.92 -11.54
CA GLN A 52 -1.31 -12.05 -11.46
C GLN A 52 -2.02 -13.23 -10.81
N ARG A 53 -2.14 -14.33 -11.54
CA ARG A 53 -2.72 -15.58 -11.06
C ARG A 53 -1.62 -16.59 -10.76
N MET A 54 -1.42 -16.88 -9.47
CA MET A 54 -0.54 -17.96 -9.02
C MET A 54 -1.32 -19.28 -8.89
N GLU A 55 -0.68 -20.37 -9.28
CA GLU A 55 -1.22 -21.71 -9.04
C GLU A 55 -1.29 -21.99 -7.53
N GLY A 56 -2.36 -22.64 -7.06
CA GLY A 56 -2.55 -22.92 -5.63
C GLY A 56 -3.02 -21.74 -4.76
N ARG A 57 -3.21 -20.54 -5.32
CA ARG A 57 -3.89 -19.43 -4.60
C ARG A 57 -5.32 -19.26 -5.08
N SER A 58 -6.21 -18.88 -4.15
CA SER A 58 -7.64 -18.66 -4.41
C SER A 58 -7.94 -17.28 -5.02
N PHE A 59 -7.02 -16.33 -4.89
CA PHE A 59 -7.14 -14.96 -5.41
C PHE A 59 -6.07 -14.65 -6.45
N ASP A 60 -6.44 -13.78 -7.39
CA ASP A 60 -5.52 -13.17 -8.34
C ASP A 60 -5.08 -11.81 -7.78
N ARG A 61 -3.77 -11.53 -7.79
CA ARG A 61 -3.15 -10.31 -7.25
C ARG A 61 -3.22 -9.17 -8.27
N PRO A 62 -3.79 -7.99 -7.99
CA PRO A 62 -3.72 -6.86 -8.90
C PRO A 62 -2.27 -6.42 -9.03
N LEU A 63 -1.80 -6.33 -10.27
CA LEU A 63 -0.52 -5.72 -10.61
C LEU A 63 -0.72 -4.26 -10.97
N TRP A 64 -1.77 -3.94 -11.73
CA TRP A 64 -2.03 -2.60 -12.22
C TRP A 64 -3.50 -2.43 -12.61
N SER A 65 -4.03 -1.21 -12.52
CA SER A 65 -5.35 -0.87 -13.04
C SER A 65 -5.40 0.55 -13.59
N SER A 66 -6.31 0.78 -14.53
CA SER A 66 -6.64 2.13 -15.01
C SER A 66 -8.11 2.26 -15.34
N GLN A 67 -8.64 3.42 -15.03
CA GLN A 67 -10.00 3.87 -15.38
C GLN A 67 -9.97 5.19 -16.17
N ALA A 68 -8.76 5.70 -16.46
CA ALA A 68 -8.58 6.99 -17.09
C ALA A 68 -8.91 6.88 -18.59
N PRO A 69 -9.93 7.60 -19.09
CA PRO A 69 -10.21 7.61 -20.51
C PRO A 69 -9.12 8.35 -21.28
N SER A 70 -8.90 7.96 -22.54
CA SER A 70 -7.93 8.57 -23.43
C SER A 70 -8.41 8.54 -24.89
N ASP A 71 -8.26 9.69 -25.54
CA ASP A 71 -8.55 9.85 -26.98
C ASP A 71 -7.44 9.25 -27.87
N SER A 72 -6.32 8.82 -27.28
CA SER A 72 -5.19 8.16 -27.96
C SER A 72 -4.79 6.86 -27.28
N TRP A 73 -3.99 6.04 -27.97
CA TRP A 73 -3.32 4.89 -27.35
C TRP A 73 -2.39 5.34 -26.22
N VAL A 74 -2.45 4.64 -25.09
CA VAL A 74 -1.65 4.86 -23.89
C VAL A 74 -0.79 3.63 -23.66
N ILE A 75 0.45 3.84 -23.22
CA ILE A 75 1.36 2.77 -22.82
C ILE A 75 1.44 2.76 -21.29
N SER A 76 1.41 1.56 -20.71
CA SER A 76 1.74 1.36 -19.30
C SER A 76 2.72 0.21 -19.16
N SER A 77 3.67 0.38 -18.25
CA SER A 77 4.71 -0.61 -17.97
C SER A 77 4.55 -1.12 -16.56
N MET A 78 4.67 -2.43 -16.37
CA MET A 78 4.50 -3.08 -15.07
C MET A 78 5.69 -4.00 -14.80
N ASP A 79 6.34 -3.80 -13.66
CA ASP A 79 7.42 -4.66 -13.19
C ASP A 79 6.86 -6.02 -12.73
N LEU A 80 7.29 -7.09 -13.40
CA LEU A 80 7.00 -8.46 -13.02
C LEU A 80 8.19 -9.01 -12.21
N GLN A 81 7.99 -9.10 -10.89
CA GLN A 81 9.01 -9.63 -9.96
C GLN A 81 9.32 -11.10 -10.24
N ASN A 82 10.54 -11.51 -9.88
CA ASN A 82 10.93 -12.91 -9.90
C ASN A 82 10.01 -13.73 -8.97
N ASN A 83 9.54 -14.87 -9.48
CA ASN A 83 8.67 -15.76 -8.70
C ASN A 83 9.20 -17.19 -8.78
N THR A 84 9.13 -17.90 -7.66
CA THR A 84 9.54 -19.31 -7.56
C THR A 84 8.49 -20.23 -8.17
N GLU A 85 7.23 -19.82 -8.17
CA GLU A 85 6.10 -20.58 -8.71
C GLU A 85 5.64 -19.99 -10.05
N PRO A 86 5.23 -20.85 -11.00
CA PRO A 86 4.69 -20.39 -12.27
C PRO A 86 3.39 -19.60 -12.06
N TYR A 87 3.20 -18.55 -12.84
CA TYR A 87 2.01 -17.71 -12.77
C TYR A 87 1.52 -17.32 -14.15
N ARG A 88 0.30 -16.79 -14.22
CA ARG A 88 -0.29 -16.23 -15.45
C ARG A 88 -0.64 -14.78 -15.22
N VAL A 89 -0.48 -13.96 -16.25
CA VAL A 89 -1.01 -12.60 -16.31
C VAL A 89 -2.43 -12.67 -16.87
N ILE A 90 -3.34 -11.96 -16.23
CA ILE A 90 -4.73 -11.83 -16.62
C ILE A 90 -5.00 -10.38 -16.91
N ILE A 91 -5.63 -10.10 -18.03
CA ILE A 91 -6.03 -8.74 -18.38
C ILE A 91 -7.55 -8.74 -18.48
N GLU A 92 -8.19 -8.01 -17.58
CA GLU A 92 -9.64 -7.86 -17.51
C GLU A 92 -10.04 -6.45 -17.98
N GLY A 93 -10.81 -6.38 -19.06
CA GLY A 93 -11.37 -5.13 -19.58
C GLY A 93 -12.88 -5.11 -19.38
N LYS A 94 -13.37 -4.06 -18.71
CA LYS A 94 -14.80 -3.82 -18.47
C LYS A 94 -15.20 -2.47 -19.06
N PRO A 95 -15.86 -2.42 -20.23
CA PRO A 95 -16.47 -1.18 -20.71
C PRO A 95 -17.54 -0.71 -19.71
N GLY A 96 -17.61 0.60 -19.51
CA GLY A 96 -18.62 1.22 -18.67
C GLY A 96 -20.02 1.11 -19.27
N PRO A 97 -21.06 1.42 -18.47
CA PRO A 97 -22.45 1.26 -18.89
C PRO A 97 -22.91 2.27 -19.95
N SER A 98 -22.09 3.29 -20.25
CA SER A 98 -22.47 4.35 -21.19
C SER A 98 -22.30 3.88 -22.64
N ASN A 99 -23.27 4.22 -23.48
CA ASN A 99 -23.27 3.82 -24.89
C ASN A 99 -22.03 4.40 -25.62
N GLY A 100 -21.27 3.54 -26.29
CA GLY A 100 -20.00 3.91 -26.94
C GLY A 100 -18.75 3.74 -26.05
N SER A 101 -18.92 3.29 -24.80
CA SER A 101 -17.77 2.92 -23.95
C SER A 101 -17.08 1.67 -24.48
N SER A 102 -15.76 1.73 -24.57
CA SER A 102 -14.96 0.58 -25.02
C SER A 102 -13.60 0.55 -24.36
N VAL A 103 -13.13 -0.65 -24.06
CA VAL A 103 -11.75 -0.92 -23.65
C VAL A 103 -11.10 -1.71 -24.77
N ALA A 104 -10.02 -1.19 -25.33
CA ALA A 104 -9.28 -1.81 -26.43
C ALA A 104 -7.82 -2.02 -26.02
N ILE A 105 -7.26 -3.14 -26.44
CA ILE A 105 -5.84 -3.48 -26.28
C ILE A 105 -5.28 -3.64 -27.68
N PHE A 106 -4.17 -2.96 -27.96
CA PHE A 106 -3.49 -3.04 -29.25
C PHE A 106 -2.34 -4.03 -29.19
N GLU A 107 -1.52 -3.94 -28.14
CA GLU A 107 -0.25 -4.66 -28.05
C GLU A 107 0.08 -5.03 -26.60
N ILE A 108 0.64 -6.23 -26.44
CA ILE A 108 1.07 -6.78 -25.15
C ILE A 108 2.49 -7.33 -25.37
N HIS A 109 3.47 -6.75 -24.68
CA HIS A 109 4.85 -7.19 -24.70
C HIS A 109 5.29 -7.60 -23.30
N ILE A 110 5.94 -8.75 -23.19
CA ILE A 110 6.61 -9.17 -21.96
C ILE A 110 8.07 -9.43 -22.33
N THR A 111 8.96 -8.56 -21.87
CA THR A 111 10.39 -8.63 -22.15
C THR A 111 11.16 -8.95 -20.87
N PRO A 112 12.17 -9.81 -20.91
CA PRO A 112 13.11 -9.96 -19.79
C PRO A 112 13.81 -8.63 -19.49
N GLY A 113 14.17 -8.39 -18.23
CA GLY A 113 14.80 -7.14 -17.78
C GLY A 113 13.82 -6.19 -17.08
N TYR A 114 14.32 -5.02 -16.70
CA TYR A 114 13.60 -4.03 -15.91
C TYR A 114 12.81 -3.07 -16.81
N CYS A 115 11.69 -2.52 -16.33
CA CYS A 115 10.94 -1.55 -17.11
C CYS A 115 11.66 -0.21 -17.34
N LEU A 116 12.76 0.03 -16.62
CA LEU A 116 13.67 1.16 -16.84
C LEU A 116 14.63 0.93 -18.02
N ASP A 117 14.82 -0.31 -18.46
CA ASP A 117 15.74 -0.61 -19.55
C ASP A 117 15.17 -0.08 -20.87
N CYS A 118 15.99 0.68 -21.59
CA CYS A 118 15.61 1.26 -22.87
C CYS A 118 16.81 1.61 -23.76
N ASP A 119 16.85 1.02 -24.93
CA ASP A 119 17.74 1.33 -26.06
C ASP A 119 17.09 2.28 -27.09
N PHE A 120 15.85 2.73 -26.83
CA PHE A 120 15.04 3.62 -27.70
C PHE A 120 14.72 3.09 -29.11
N GLU A 121 15.01 1.84 -29.41
CA GLU A 121 14.81 1.27 -30.75
C GLU A 121 13.36 0.90 -31.05
N GLU A 122 12.58 0.70 -29.99
CA GLU A 122 11.15 0.42 -30.08
C GLU A 122 10.36 1.70 -30.39
N SER A 123 9.34 1.61 -31.25
CA SER A 123 8.54 2.76 -31.69
C SER A 123 7.82 3.52 -30.56
N HIS A 124 7.67 2.87 -29.41
CA HIS A 124 7.01 3.40 -28.22
C HIS A 124 8.01 3.81 -27.12
N LEU A 125 9.31 3.92 -27.47
CA LEU A 125 10.40 4.42 -26.62
C LEU A 125 10.45 3.72 -25.26
N CYS A 126 10.17 2.42 -25.22
CA CYS A 126 10.15 1.59 -24.01
C CYS A 126 9.21 2.12 -22.89
N GLY A 127 8.26 3.00 -23.23
CA GLY A 127 7.37 3.68 -22.27
C GLY A 127 7.91 5.00 -21.71
N TYR A 128 9.11 5.43 -22.12
CA TYR A 128 9.60 6.77 -21.84
C TYR A 128 8.75 7.82 -22.55
N SER A 129 8.44 8.90 -21.84
CA SER A 129 7.58 9.96 -22.35
C SER A 129 8.29 11.31 -22.26
N ASN A 130 8.25 12.05 -23.36
CA ASN A 130 8.68 13.45 -23.37
C ASN A 130 7.57 14.31 -22.75
N GLN A 131 7.89 15.02 -21.67
CA GLN A 131 6.94 15.96 -21.06
C GLN A 131 6.86 17.22 -21.92
N TRP A 132 5.88 17.23 -22.82
CA TRP A 132 5.80 18.23 -23.88
C TRP A 132 5.80 19.66 -23.34
N ASN A 133 6.71 20.45 -23.89
CA ASN A 133 6.91 21.85 -23.59
C ASN A 133 6.90 22.64 -24.91
N ALA A 134 6.37 23.88 -24.91
CA ALA A 134 6.28 24.68 -26.14
C ALA A 134 7.63 25.16 -26.70
N ASN A 135 8.69 25.12 -25.89
CA ASN A 135 10.01 25.63 -26.22
C ASN A 135 11.05 24.52 -26.45
N VAL A 136 11.32 23.67 -25.46
CA VAL A 136 12.42 22.69 -25.52
C VAL A 136 11.92 21.30 -25.16
N ASN A 137 12.18 20.32 -26.02
CA ASN A 137 11.71 18.93 -25.90
C ASN A 137 12.82 17.95 -26.24
N TRP A 138 12.68 16.72 -25.75
CA TRP A 138 13.43 15.59 -26.26
C TRP A 138 12.83 15.10 -27.58
N TYR A 139 13.71 14.78 -28.53
CA TYR A 139 13.36 14.28 -29.86
C TYR A 139 14.10 12.97 -30.13
N VAL A 140 13.50 12.13 -30.97
CA VAL A 140 14.16 10.90 -31.46
C VAL A 140 15.18 11.29 -32.53
N GLY A 141 16.43 10.94 -32.30
CA GLY A 141 17.54 11.05 -33.24
C GLY A 141 17.79 9.74 -33.99
N GLY A 142 18.62 9.80 -35.04
CA GLY A 142 18.93 8.63 -35.86
C GLY A 142 17.91 8.33 -36.97
N GLY A 143 17.94 7.12 -37.54
CA GLY A 143 17.07 6.71 -38.66
C GLY A 143 17.13 7.59 -39.92
N GLY A 144 16.03 7.63 -40.70
CA GLY A 144 15.89 8.43 -41.93
C GLY A 144 15.87 9.96 -41.73
N VAL A 145 15.90 10.43 -40.48
CA VAL A 145 15.85 11.86 -40.11
C VAL A 145 17.21 12.56 -40.33
N GLN A 146 18.28 11.79 -40.56
CA GLN A 146 19.60 12.32 -40.94
C GLN A 146 19.67 12.98 -42.32
N LEU A 147 18.62 12.95 -43.15
CA LEU A 147 18.60 13.70 -44.41
C LEU A 147 18.61 15.24 -44.22
N LEU A 148 18.40 15.74 -42.99
CA LEU A 148 18.32 17.18 -42.69
C LEU A 148 19.51 17.75 -41.91
N HIS A 149 20.25 16.98 -41.09
CA HIS A 149 21.35 17.49 -40.24
C HIS A 149 22.58 16.56 -40.21
N ASN A 150 23.63 16.93 -40.94
CA ASN A 150 24.89 16.17 -41.11
C ASN A 150 25.78 16.02 -39.85
N SER A 151 25.37 16.52 -38.68
CA SER A 151 26.19 16.59 -37.47
C SER A 151 25.74 15.67 -36.32
N MET A 152 24.70 14.86 -36.52
CA MET A 152 24.16 13.92 -35.51
C MET A 152 25.16 12.79 -35.17
N PRO A 153 25.23 12.34 -33.90
CA PRO A 153 26.00 11.14 -33.55
C PRO A 153 25.40 9.90 -34.20
N ASN A 154 26.22 8.85 -34.31
CA ASN A 154 25.70 7.51 -34.53
C ASN A 154 25.05 7.04 -33.22
N ASP A 155 23.96 6.30 -33.38
CA ASP A 155 23.33 5.50 -32.33
C ASP A 155 24.36 4.65 -31.58
N HIS A 156 24.25 4.51 -30.25
CA HIS A 156 25.23 3.72 -29.49
C HIS A 156 24.96 2.22 -29.63
N THR A 157 23.70 1.79 -29.54
CA THR A 157 23.28 0.38 -29.53
C THR A 157 23.79 -0.39 -30.76
N TYR A 158 23.60 0.16 -31.95
CA TYR A 158 24.06 -0.44 -33.21
C TYR A 158 25.31 0.19 -33.80
N ASN A 159 25.85 1.25 -33.17
CA ASN A 159 26.96 2.06 -33.68
C ASN A 159 26.78 2.49 -35.14
N ASN A 160 25.55 2.83 -35.51
CA ASN A 160 25.21 3.15 -36.88
C ASN A 160 24.31 4.40 -36.95
N LYS A 161 23.94 4.77 -38.17
CA LYS A 161 23.13 5.97 -38.42
C LYS A 161 21.62 5.70 -38.43
N THR A 162 21.24 4.43 -38.30
CA THR A 162 19.89 3.93 -38.49
C THR A 162 19.19 3.57 -37.18
N GLY A 163 19.94 3.33 -36.10
CA GLY A 163 19.40 3.18 -34.75
C GLY A 163 18.87 4.50 -34.21
N HIS A 164 18.19 4.44 -33.07
CA HIS A 164 17.44 5.53 -32.48
C HIS A 164 17.94 5.84 -31.08
N PHE A 165 18.14 7.13 -30.81
CA PHE A 165 18.50 7.63 -29.48
C PHE A 165 17.67 8.88 -29.17
N MET A 166 17.69 9.35 -27.93
CA MET A 166 17.01 10.61 -27.57
C MET A 166 17.98 11.78 -27.58
N TYR A 167 17.59 12.92 -28.14
CA TYR A 167 18.41 14.13 -28.11
C TYR A 167 17.60 15.40 -27.91
N VAL A 168 18.30 16.44 -27.48
CA VAL A 168 17.78 17.79 -27.32
C VAL A 168 18.83 18.79 -27.79
N ASP A 169 18.39 19.84 -28.49
CA ASP A 169 19.26 20.86 -29.07
C ASP A 169 18.79 22.27 -28.69
N SER A 170 19.76 23.11 -28.30
CA SER A 170 19.57 24.53 -28.00
C SER A 170 18.99 25.34 -29.17
N VAL A 171 19.15 24.91 -30.42
CA VAL A 171 18.59 25.58 -31.61
C VAL A 171 17.06 25.70 -31.51
N TYR A 172 16.41 24.77 -30.82
CA TYR A 172 14.95 24.81 -30.61
C TYR A 172 14.54 25.66 -29.41
N ALA A 173 15.47 26.05 -28.54
CA ALA A 173 15.19 26.84 -27.35
C ALA A 173 14.88 28.31 -27.67
N LYS A 174 13.61 28.68 -27.56
CA LYS A 174 13.15 30.08 -27.71
C LYS A 174 13.31 30.91 -26.45
N THR A 175 13.14 30.30 -25.27
CA THR A 175 13.34 30.94 -23.97
C THR A 175 14.17 30.04 -23.04
N PHE A 176 15.19 30.60 -22.38
CA PHE A 176 16.13 29.88 -21.49
C PHE A 176 15.60 29.74 -20.06
N LYS A 177 14.28 29.68 -19.89
CA LYS A 177 13.61 29.55 -18.59
C LYS A 177 12.96 28.17 -18.40
N GLU A 178 12.98 27.35 -19.44
CA GLU A 178 12.29 26.08 -19.49
C GLU A 178 13.28 24.96 -19.81
N VAL A 179 12.89 23.74 -19.44
CA VAL A 179 13.76 22.55 -19.48
C VAL A 179 13.05 21.44 -20.25
N ALA A 180 13.83 20.64 -20.99
CA ALA A 180 13.34 19.43 -21.62
C ALA A 180 13.38 18.29 -20.60
N LYS A 181 12.29 17.52 -20.49
CA LYS A 181 12.18 16.41 -19.54
C LYS A 181 11.78 15.13 -20.26
N LEU A 182 12.63 14.12 -20.18
CA LEU A 182 12.33 12.76 -20.59
C LEU A 182 12.07 11.95 -19.32
N VAL A 183 10.88 11.37 -19.22
CA VAL A 183 10.38 10.75 -18.00
C VAL A 183 10.17 9.27 -18.24
N SER A 184 10.80 8.44 -17.41
CA SER A 184 10.62 6.97 -17.41
C SER A 184 9.21 6.55 -16.95
N PRO A 185 8.81 5.30 -17.22
CA PRO A 185 7.67 4.69 -16.55
C PRO A 185 7.80 4.75 -15.02
N MET A 186 6.67 4.76 -14.32
CA MET A 186 6.66 4.75 -12.86
C MET A 186 7.04 3.35 -12.35
N THR A 187 8.07 3.24 -11.51
CA THR A 187 8.40 1.95 -10.90
C THR A 187 7.24 1.47 -10.03
N MET A 188 6.83 0.22 -10.20
CA MET A 188 5.67 -0.31 -9.46
C MET A 188 6.06 -0.95 -8.13
N VAL A 189 7.35 -1.17 -7.94
CA VAL A 189 7.92 -1.94 -6.84
C VAL A 189 9.20 -1.28 -6.33
N PRO A 190 9.52 -1.41 -5.02
CA PRO A 190 10.78 -0.90 -4.49
C PRO A 190 11.97 -1.55 -5.17
N MET A 191 12.96 -0.76 -5.56
CA MET A 191 14.20 -1.26 -6.15
C MET A 191 15.39 -0.38 -5.75
N SER A 192 16.56 -1.00 -5.65
CA SER A 192 17.81 -0.28 -5.40
C SER A 192 18.95 -1.00 -6.11
N GLY A 193 19.86 -0.24 -6.70
CA GLY A 193 20.93 -0.79 -7.52
C GLY A 193 21.57 0.28 -8.41
N CYS A 194 22.26 -0.15 -9.47
CA CYS A 194 22.95 0.72 -10.40
C CYS A 194 22.08 1.09 -11.60
N LEU A 195 21.84 2.38 -11.79
CA LEU A 195 21.30 2.93 -13.03
C LEU A 195 22.48 3.35 -13.91
N SER A 196 22.53 2.83 -15.14
CA SER A 196 23.56 3.19 -16.11
C SER A 196 22.95 3.68 -17.42
N PHE A 197 23.63 4.61 -18.07
CA PHE A 197 23.20 5.17 -19.35
C PHE A 197 24.38 5.78 -20.11
N GLN A 198 24.24 5.95 -21.41
CA GLN A 198 25.20 6.62 -22.27
C GLN A 198 24.71 8.03 -22.60
N TYR A 199 25.58 9.02 -22.51
CA TYR A 199 25.24 10.37 -22.98
C TYR A 199 26.35 11.01 -23.80
N GLN A 200 25.97 11.93 -24.67
CA GLN A 200 26.91 12.77 -25.42
C GLN A 200 26.54 14.24 -25.26
N ARG A 201 27.55 15.11 -25.09
CA ARG A 201 27.39 16.55 -24.98
C ARG A 201 28.29 17.27 -25.99
N SER A 202 27.72 18.13 -26.84
CA SER A 202 28.52 18.80 -27.89
C SER A 202 29.22 20.08 -27.44
N GLU A 203 28.67 20.79 -26.46
CA GLU A 203 29.25 22.01 -25.89
C GLU A 203 29.03 22.03 -24.37
N GLU A 204 30.09 22.25 -23.58
CA GLU A 204 30.00 22.16 -22.12
C GLU A 204 29.46 23.42 -21.44
N ARG A 205 29.67 24.59 -22.04
CA ARG A 205 29.38 25.90 -21.40
C ARG A 205 27.96 26.43 -21.67
N GLY A 206 27.11 25.60 -22.25
CA GLY A 206 25.85 26.00 -22.85
C GLY A 206 24.58 25.30 -22.33
N ASN A 207 24.76 24.17 -21.66
CA ASN A 207 23.67 23.31 -21.19
C ASN A 207 23.99 22.72 -19.80
N LEU A 208 22.94 22.38 -19.07
CA LEU A 208 22.98 21.64 -17.82
C LEU A 208 22.16 20.36 -18.03
N PHE A 209 22.80 19.21 -17.84
CA PHE A 209 22.16 17.90 -17.88
C PHE A 209 22.16 17.30 -16.48
N SER A 210 20.97 17.02 -15.97
CA SER A 210 20.74 16.49 -14.63
C SER A 210 19.74 15.34 -14.68
N VAL A 211 19.90 14.39 -13.77
CA VAL A 211 19.00 13.24 -13.59
C VAL A 211 18.40 13.32 -12.20
N PHE A 212 17.09 13.20 -12.11
CA PHE A 212 16.32 13.26 -10.87
C PHE A 212 15.47 12.03 -10.69
N THR A 213 15.14 11.67 -9.44
CA THR A 213 13.92 10.90 -9.15
C THR A 213 12.77 11.84 -8.90
N ARG A 214 11.57 11.42 -9.29
CA ARG A 214 10.30 12.09 -9.03
C ARG A 214 9.30 11.10 -8.44
N ASP A 215 8.78 11.38 -7.25
CA ASP A 215 7.74 10.55 -6.63
C ASP A 215 6.32 10.85 -7.17
N ARG A 216 5.30 10.14 -6.67
CA ARG A 216 3.89 10.36 -7.06
C ARG A 216 3.35 11.73 -6.64
N LEU A 217 3.93 12.35 -5.61
CA LEU A 217 3.56 13.69 -5.14
C LEU A 217 4.25 14.80 -5.94
N GLY A 218 5.15 14.44 -6.86
CA GLY A 218 5.90 15.36 -7.70
C GLY A 218 7.14 15.96 -7.04
N GLN A 219 7.61 15.40 -5.92
CA GLN A 219 8.85 15.83 -5.27
C GLN A 219 10.06 15.31 -6.05
N TYR A 220 11.02 16.20 -6.31
CA TYR A 220 12.26 15.88 -7.03
C TYR A 220 13.42 15.68 -6.06
N GLN A 221 14.25 14.67 -6.33
CA GLN A 221 15.54 14.46 -5.69
C GLN A 221 16.61 14.27 -6.76
N GLU A 222 17.71 15.02 -6.66
CA GLU A 222 18.82 14.93 -7.61
C GLU A 222 19.58 13.62 -7.42
N LEU A 223 19.72 12.84 -8.49
CA LEU A 223 20.53 11.62 -8.53
C LEU A 223 21.93 11.92 -9.05
N TRP A 224 22.01 12.68 -10.13
CA TRP A 224 23.27 12.94 -10.83
C TRP A 224 23.18 14.24 -11.62
N ARG A 225 24.34 14.85 -11.85
CA ARG A 225 24.50 16.04 -12.67
C ARG A 225 25.81 15.94 -13.43
N ALA A 226 25.81 16.34 -14.70
CA ALA A 226 27.03 16.41 -15.49
C ALA A 226 27.99 17.46 -14.94
N ASP A 227 29.20 17.06 -14.57
CA ASP A 227 30.23 17.95 -14.02
C ASP A 227 30.68 19.02 -15.04
N SER A 228 31.11 20.17 -14.50
CA SER A 228 31.69 21.29 -15.25
C SER A 228 33.22 21.39 -15.15
N GLU A 229 33.86 20.62 -14.26
CA GLU A 229 35.27 20.77 -13.92
C GLU A 229 35.99 19.42 -13.87
N ASN A 230 36.64 19.02 -14.98
CA ASN A 230 37.94 18.32 -15.05
C ASN A 230 38.16 17.55 -16.36
N GLN A 231 38.06 18.20 -17.52
CA GLN A 231 38.61 17.64 -18.77
C GLN A 231 39.40 18.72 -19.51
N SER A 232 40.63 18.97 -19.06
CA SER A 232 41.60 19.85 -19.73
C SER A 232 42.45 19.15 -20.79
N ASP A 233 42.10 17.93 -21.16
CA ASP A 233 42.73 17.22 -22.28
C ASP A 233 41.64 16.60 -23.13
N TRP A 234 41.91 16.52 -24.43
CA TRP A 234 41.06 15.99 -25.51
C TRP A 234 40.18 17.02 -26.25
N SER A 235 40.85 17.83 -27.06
CA SER A 235 40.25 18.43 -28.26
C SER A 235 39.93 17.39 -29.37
N GLU A 236 39.93 16.08 -29.06
CA GLU A 236 39.68 14.97 -30.00
C GLU A 236 38.49 14.05 -29.63
N THR A 237 37.91 14.09 -28.42
CA THR A 237 36.82 13.18 -27.96
C THR A 237 35.40 13.76 -27.98
N LEU A 238 35.17 14.90 -28.65
CA LEU A 238 33.87 15.61 -28.70
C LEU A 238 32.71 14.83 -29.40
N ARG A 239 32.90 13.54 -29.72
CA ARG A 239 31.94 12.68 -30.44
C ARG A 239 31.80 11.26 -29.87
N GLU A 240 32.42 10.95 -28.75
CA GLU A 240 32.27 9.63 -28.11
C GLU A 240 31.15 9.67 -27.07
N TRP A 241 30.49 8.53 -26.87
CA TRP A 241 29.48 8.35 -25.83
C TRP A 241 30.16 8.19 -24.47
N ILE A 242 29.67 8.91 -23.47
CA ILE A 242 30.20 8.90 -22.10
C ILE A 242 29.29 7.99 -21.26
N PRO A 243 29.83 6.91 -20.66
CA PRO A 243 29.07 6.06 -19.77
C PRO A 243 28.90 6.74 -18.40
N VAL A 244 27.69 6.68 -17.87
CA VAL A 244 27.36 7.12 -16.51
C VAL A 244 26.81 5.94 -15.73
N GLN A 245 27.21 5.86 -14.46
CA GLN A 245 26.71 4.90 -13.49
C GLN A 245 26.37 5.66 -12.21
N VAL A 246 25.14 5.54 -11.75
CA VAL A 246 24.65 6.20 -10.53
C VAL A 246 23.81 5.23 -9.70
N ASP A 247 24.02 5.24 -8.40
CA ASP A 247 23.24 4.43 -7.47
C ASP A 247 21.81 4.98 -7.37
N LEU A 248 20.82 4.19 -7.80
CA LEU A 248 19.39 4.49 -7.68
C LEU A 248 18.85 3.82 -6.42
N LYS A 249 18.28 4.61 -5.50
CA LYS A 249 17.55 4.12 -4.33
C LYS A 249 16.09 4.54 -4.44
N ALA A 250 15.22 3.59 -4.80
CA ALA A 250 13.78 3.79 -4.95
C ALA A 250 13.01 2.90 -3.96
N PRO A 251 12.93 3.26 -2.66
CA PRO A 251 12.18 2.49 -1.66
C PRO A 251 10.66 2.57 -1.87
N TYR A 252 10.19 3.48 -2.71
CA TYR A 252 8.81 3.66 -3.15
C TYR A 252 8.78 3.92 -4.66
N SER A 253 7.59 3.87 -5.26
CA SER A 253 7.41 4.17 -6.68
C SER A 253 7.97 5.54 -7.04
N VAL A 254 8.89 5.59 -8.02
CA VAL A 254 9.47 6.82 -8.56
C VAL A 254 9.61 6.75 -10.08
N GLN A 255 9.70 7.91 -10.70
CA GLN A 255 10.15 8.06 -12.08
C GLN A 255 11.57 8.62 -12.08
N VAL A 256 12.44 8.06 -12.91
CA VAL A 256 13.68 8.72 -13.31
C VAL A 256 13.35 9.78 -14.37
N VAL A 257 13.83 11.00 -14.16
CA VAL A 257 13.62 12.17 -15.02
C VAL A 257 14.97 12.67 -15.51
N PHE A 258 15.17 12.62 -16.82
CA PHE A 258 16.33 13.18 -17.51
C PHE A 258 16.00 14.61 -17.94
N GLU A 259 16.63 15.59 -17.29
CA GLU A 259 16.33 17.01 -17.47
C GLU A 259 17.52 17.74 -18.12
N VAL A 260 17.24 18.49 -19.19
CA VAL A 260 18.22 19.35 -19.85
C VAL A 260 17.73 20.80 -19.88
N ALA A 261 18.58 21.69 -19.38
CA ALA A 261 18.37 23.13 -19.43
C ALA A 261 19.44 23.79 -20.31
N PHE A 262 19.07 24.84 -21.05
CA PHE A 262 20.02 25.63 -21.83
C PHE A 262 20.14 27.04 -21.25
N ASN A 263 21.36 27.58 -21.25
CA ASN A 263 21.63 28.95 -20.79
C ASN A 263 21.87 29.94 -21.95
N SER A 264 21.94 29.44 -23.19
CA SER A 264 22.35 30.18 -24.39
C SER A 264 21.80 29.53 -25.66
N PRO A 265 21.54 30.28 -26.75
CA PRO A 265 21.18 29.72 -28.06
C PRO A 265 22.36 29.00 -28.74
N ARG A 266 23.58 29.16 -28.19
CA ARG A 266 24.75 28.33 -28.48
C ARG A 266 24.95 27.38 -27.32
N GLY A 267 23.88 26.67 -26.98
CA GLY A 267 23.84 25.77 -25.84
C GLY A 267 24.39 24.39 -26.18
N GLY A 268 24.62 24.12 -27.47
CA GLY A 268 24.93 22.79 -27.98
C GLY A 268 23.73 21.84 -27.94
N ARG A 269 24.04 20.55 -27.93
CA ARG A 269 23.11 19.44 -27.83
C ARG A 269 23.51 18.46 -26.73
N VAL A 270 22.51 17.75 -26.23
CA VAL A 270 22.67 16.58 -25.35
C VAL A 270 21.96 15.41 -26.01
N ALA A 271 22.62 14.25 -26.09
CA ALA A 271 22.04 12.99 -26.53
C ALA A 271 22.14 11.95 -25.40
N LEU A 272 21.19 11.03 -25.35
CA LEU A 272 21.01 10.01 -24.32
C LEU A 272 20.61 8.69 -25.00
N ASP A 273 21.23 7.60 -24.56
CA ASP A 273 21.02 6.27 -25.13
C ASP A 273 21.34 5.15 -24.12
N ASP A 274 20.94 3.92 -24.43
CA ASP A 274 21.24 2.68 -23.68
C ASP A 274 21.06 2.80 -22.15
N ILE A 275 19.85 3.11 -21.72
CA ILE A 275 19.50 3.11 -20.29
C ILE A 275 19.34 1.68 -19.82
N SER A 276 19.99 1.33 -18.71
CA SER A 276 19.83 0.02 -18.08
C SER A 276 19.91 0.10 -16.56
N PHE A 277 19.21 -0.83 -15.90
CA PHE A 277 19.23 -0.99 -14.44
C PHE A 277 19.77 -2.37 -14.05
N SER A 278 20.63 -2.38 -13.03
CA SER A 278 21.11 -3.59 -12.36
C SER A 278 20.77 -3.54 -10.88
N PRO A 279 20.38 -4.66 -10.23
CA PRO A 279 20.14 -4.69 -8.78
C PRO A 279 21.43 -4.58 -7.96
N GLU A 280 22.60 -4.74 -8.59
CA GLU A 280 23.90 -4.52 -7.95
C GLU A 280 24.26 -3.03 -8.00
N PHE A 281 24.71 -2.45 -6.89
CA PHE A 281 25.14 -1.06 -6.82
C PHE A 281 26.40 -0.80 -7.67
N CYS A 282 26.53 0.42 -8.20
CA CYS A 282 27.66 0.82 -9.03
C CYS A 282 28.95 0.97 -8.21
N SER A 283 28.80 1.47 -6.97
CA SER A 283 29.92 1.73 -6.06
C SER A 283 30.07 0.61 -5.01
N THR A 284 31.31 0.33 -4.61
CA THR A 284 31.59 -0.61 -3.51
C THR A 284 31.24 -0.05 -2.12
N ASP A 285 30.94 1.25 -2.05
CA ASP A 285 30.50 1.92 -0.84
C ASP A 285 29.02 1.64 -0.61
N THR A 286 28.71 0.39 -0.28
CA THR A 286 27.37 0.01 0.13
C THR A 286 27.09 0.61 1.49
N GLU A 287 26.37 1.73 1.54
CA GLU A 287 25.63 2.07 2.76
C GLU A 287 24.76 0.86 3.12
N PRO A 288 24.78 0.39 4.38
CA PRO A 288 24.04 -0.81 4.77
C PRO A 288 22.55 -0.62 4.46
N THR A 289 21.96 -1.62 3.81
CA THR A 289 20.51 -1.70 3.61
C THR A 289 19.85 -1.72 4.99
N PHE A 290 19.20 -0.61 5.36
CA PHE A 290 18.48 -0.50 6.60
C PHE A 290 17.03 -0.93 6.40
N ASP A 291 16.62 -1.98 7.10
CA ASP A 291 15.22 -2.38 7.16
C ASP A 291 14.51 -1.60 8.29
N PRO A 292 13.53 -0.72 7.98
CA PRO A 292 12.79 0.02 8.99
C PRO A 292 11.99 -0.90 9.94
N SER A 293 11.76 -2.16 9.56
CA SER A 293 11.00 -3.13 10.37
C SER A 293 11.62 -3.41 11.74
N ILE A 294 12.91 -3.07 11.95
CA ILE A 294 13.57 -3.12 13.26
C ILE A 294 12.87 -2.27 14.33
N ALA A 295 12.12 -1.24 13.91
CA ALA A 295 11.33 -0.40 14.79
C ALA A 295 9.88 -0.89 14.96
N ASN A 296 9.48 -2.00 14.33
CA ASN A 296 8.16 -2.57 14.53
C ASN A 296 8.07 -3.26 15.90
N CYS A 297 6.92 -3.13 16.56
CA CYS A 297 6.68 -3.83 17.82
C CYS A 297 5.18 -3.94 18.14
N ASP A 298 4.70 -5.17 18.28
CA ASP A 298 3.36 -5.55 18.76
C ASP A 298 3.33 -5.86 20.27
N PHE A 299 4.48 -5.76 20.93
CA PHE A 299 4.69 -6.05 22.36
C PHE A 299 4.35 -7.48 22.83
N GLU A 300 4.06 -8.43 21.93
CA GLU A 300 3.69 -9.79 22.32
C GLU A 300 4.86 -10.58 22.92
N SER A 301 6.08 -10.34 22.41
CA SER A 301 7.31 -11.01 22.86
C SER A 301 8.22 -10.13 23.72
N GLY A 302 7.72 -9.00 24.25
CA GLY A 302 8.46 -8.11 25.14
C GLY A 302 8.44 -6.65 24.70
N LEU A 303 9.58 -5.96 24.80
CA LEU A 303 9.73 -4.57 24.34
C LEU A 303 10.35 -4.47 22.94
N CYS A 304 10.57 -5.59 22.24
CA CYS A 304 11.29 -5.62 20.97
C CYS A 304 12.65 -4.89 21.10
N HIS A 305 12.93 -3.93 20.22
CA HIS A 305 14.12 -3.06 20.28
C HIS A 305 13.91 -1.75 21.05
N TYR A 306 12.78 -1.59 21.74
CA TYR A 306 12.48 -0.42 22.55
C TYR A 306 13.12 -0.49 23.94
N THR A 307 13.59 0.66 24.40
CA THR A 307 14.21 0.84 25.71
C THR A 307 13.44 1.87 26.52
N GLN A 308 13.57 1.82 27.84
CA GLN A 308 12.90 2.75 28.74
C GLN A 308 13.93 3.41 29.65
N ASP A 309 13.74 4.69 29.94
CA ASP A 309 14.63 5.44 30.82
C ASP A 309 14.33 5.12 32.29
N GLN A 310 15.31 4.53 32.99
CA GLN A 310 15.18 4.15 34.40
C GLN A 310 15.31 5.34 35.37
N VAL A 311 15.77 6.51 34.90
CA VAL A 311 16.15 7.65 35.77
C VAL A 311 14.92 8.39 36.32
N THR A 312 13.78 8.37 35.62
CA THR A 312 12.56 9.11 36.01
C THR A 312 11.56 8.29 36.84
N GLY A 313 11.89 7.04 37.17
CA GLY A 313 11.20 6.24 38.19
C GLY A 313 9.84 5.64 37.82
N LEU A 314 9.30 5.91 36.62
CA LEU A 314 8.03 5.30 36.18
C LEU A 314 8.10 4.84 34.71
N LEU A 315 8.01 3.53 34.55
CA LEU A 315 8.17 2.76 33.31
C LEU A 315 6.81 2.48 32.66
N TRP A 316 6.79 2.41 31.33
CA TRP A 316 5.71 1.77 30.58
C TRP A 316 5.64 0.30 31.00
N ARG A 317 4.47 -0.15 31.47
CA ARG A 317 4.27 -1.53 31.91
C ARG A 317 3.67 -2.33 30.78
N ARG A 318 4.31 -3.43 30.41
CA ARG A 318 3.70 -4.44 29.53
C ARG A 318 2.60 -5.16 30.31
N VAL A 319 1.39 -5.13 29.78
CA VAL A 319 0.21 -5.75 30.39
C VAL A 319 -0.33 -6.78 29.41
N SER A 320 -0.40 -8.03 29.84
CA SER A 320 -1.02 -9.10 29.08
C SER A 320 -2.43 -9.37 29.60
N VAL A 321 -3.40 -9.47 28.69
CA VAL A 321 -4.82 -9.63 29.00
C VAL A 321 -5.39 -10.85 28.30
N LYS A 322 -6.18 -11.64 29.03
CA LYS A 322 -7.05 -12.68 28.45
C LYS A 322 -8.37 -12.03 27.99
N PRO A 323 -9.13 -12.67 27.07
CA PRO A 323 -10.44 -12.17 26.70
C PRO A 323 -11.30 -11.90 27.94
N ASN A 324 -11.77 -10.67 28.07
CA ASN A 324 -12.54 -10.22 29.24
C ASN A 324 -13.68 -9.30 28.78
N ILE A 325 -14.82 -9.39 29.46
CA ILE A 325 -16.00 -8.54 29.23
C ILE A 325 -15.89 -7.16 29.89
N PHE A 326 -14.92 -6.96 30.81
CA PHE A 326 -14.83 -5.73 31.61
C PHE A 326 -13.70 -4.78 31.23
N ARG A 327 -12.69 -5.26 30.51
CA ARG A 327 -11.50 -4.47 30.15
C ARG A 327 -11.24 -4.61 28.65
N ASN A 328 -10.81 -3.51 28.05
CA ASN A 328 -10.31 -3.54 26.68
C ASN A 328 -9.07 -4.44 26.61
N GLY A 329 -9.02 -5.23 25.54
CA GLY A 329 -7.93 -6.13 25.21
C GLY A 329 -6.73 -5.41 24.58
N ASP A 330 -5.69 -6.17 24.27
CA ASP A 330 -4.67 -5.84 23.28
C ASP A 330 -5.33 -5.53 21.92
N HIS A 331 -4.74 -4.63 21.14
CA HIS A 331 -5.27 -4.29 19.82
C HIS A 331 -5.07 -5.44 18.84
N THR A 332 -3.90 -6.07 18.84
CA THR A 332 -3.47 -7.07 17.85
C THR A 332 -4.41 -8.26 17.76
N THR A 333 -4.93 -8.73 18.89
CA THR A 333 -5.69 -9.99 18.98
C THR A 333 -6.95 -9.89 19.82
N GLY A 334 -7.09 -8.82 20.60
CA GLY A 334 -8.05 -8.71 21.70
C GLY A 334 -7.63 -9.47 22.97
N ALA A 335 -6.60 -10.29 22.90
CA ALA A 335 -6.12 -11.17 23.96
C ALA A 335 -4.61 -11.38 23.83
N GLY A 336 -3.85 -10.41 24.32
CA GLY A 336 -2.43 -10.27 24.06
C GLY A 336 -1.80 -9.26 24.99
N SER A 337 -0.72 -8.63 24.56
CA SER A 337 0.15 -7.82 25.40
C SER A 337 0.38 -6.45 24.79
N PHE A 338 0.12 -5.40 25.56
CA PHE A 338 0.32 -4.01 25.12
C PHE A 338 1.06 -3.21 26.19
N LEU A 339 1.50 -1.98 25.86
CA LEU A 339 2.14 -1.09 26.82
C LEU A 339 1.14 -0.14 27.48
N LEU A 340 1.23 -0.03 28.81
CA LEU A 340 0.33 0.79 29.61
C LEU A 340 1.13 1.74 30.52
N ALA A 341 0.82 3.02 30.41
CA ALA A 341 1.25 4.08 31.31
C ALA A 341 0.07 4.51 32.20
N HIS A 342 0.20 4.26 33.51
CA HIS A 342 -0.79 4.66 34.51
C HIS A 342 -0.36 5.92 35.25
N SER A 343 -1.19 6.94 35.24
CA SER A 343 -0.94 8.19 35.97
C SER A 343 -1.47 8.21 37.42
N TRP A 344 -2.53 7.45 37.73
CA TRP A 344 -3.23 7.52 39.04
C TRP A 344 -2.46 6.87 40.21
N LEU A 345 -1.54 5.95 39.96
CA LEU A 345 -0.78 5.29 41.04
C LEU A 345 0.32 6.18 41.67
N SER A 346 0.50 7.42 41.21
CA SER A 346 1.56 8.32 41.67
C SER A 346 1.01 9.59 42.33
N LEU A 347 1.43 9.83 43.57
CA LEU A 347 1.08 11.00 44.40
C LEU A 347 1.87 12.28 44.03
N ARG A 348 2.66 12.29 42.95
CA ARG A 348 3.51 13.44 42.54
C ARG A 348 3.01 14.07 41.23
N SER A 349 2.86 15.39 41.21
CA SER A 349 2.55 16.18 40.01
C SER A 349 3.76 16.24 39.06
N GLY A 350 3.53 16.18 37.74
CA GLY A 350 4.58 16.31 36.71
C GLY A 350 5.25 14.99 36.30
N TYR A 351 4.47 13.96 35.98
CA TYR A 351 4.97 12.66 35.52
C TYR A 351 5.24 12.64 34.00
N MET A 352 6.33 11.95 33.62
CA MET A 352 6.70 11.64 32.23
C MET A 352 7.22 10.20 32.12
N SER A 353 6.54 9.32 31.39
CA SER A 353 7.12 8.03 30.95
C SER A 353 7.63 8.15 29.52
N ARG A 354 8.84 7.64 29.28
CA ARG A 354 9.51 7.66 27.97
C ARG A 354 9.77 6.26 27.47
N LEU A 355 9.30 5.96 26.26
CA LEU A 355 9.65 4.76 25.50
C LEU A 355 10.50 5.19 24.32
N ILE A 356 11.71 4.65 24.20
CA ILE A 356 12.75 5.08 23.25
C ILE A 356 12.97 3.96 22.24
N GLY A 357 12.75 4.25 20.96
CA GLY A 357 12.96 3.31 19.86
C GLY A 357 14.42 3.15 19.42
N PRO A 358 14.66 2.28 18.44
CA PRO A 358 15.96 2.11 17.81
C PRO A 358 16.40 3.37 17.04
N ILE A 359 17.65 3.40 16.60
CA ILE A 359 18.20 4.50 15.80
C ILE A 359 17.75 4.30 14.35
N LEU A 360 17.06 5.31 13.81
CA LEU A 360 16.71 5.40 12.40
C LEU A 360 17.75 6.24 11.64
N PRO A 361 18.23 5.80 10.48
CA PRO A 361 19.12 6.58 9.62
C PRO A 361 18.54 7.94 9.21
N GLY A 362 19.43 8.94 9.06
CA GLY A 362 19.08 10.25 8.52
C GLY A 362 18.87 10.25 7.01
N ASN A 363 18.55 11.43 6.48
CA ASN A 363 18.24 11.74 5.08
C ASN A 363 17.18 10.85 4.43
N THR A 364 16.32 10.23 5.26
CA THR A 364 15.32 9.26 4.83
C THR A 364 13.96 9.68 5.39
N LYS A 365 12.92 9.54 4.58
CA LYS A 365 11.52 9.74 5.01
C LYS A 365 10.98 8.44 5.58
N TYR A 366 10.24 8.54 6.68
CA TYR A 366 9.57 7.42 7.32
C TYR A 366 8.09 7.70 7.54
N CYS A 367 7.29 6.64 7.40
CA CYS A 367 5.93 6.59 7.87
C CYS A 367 5.88 5.76 9.15
N LEU A 368 5.50 6.41 10.26
CA LEU A 368 5.25 5.78 11.55
C LEU A 368 3.74 5.63 11.74
N ARG A 369 3.29 4.40 11.94
CA ARG A 369 1.94 4.05 12.37
C ARG A 369 1.98 3.40 13.75
N PHE A 370 1.05 3.75 14.63
CA PHE A 370 0.90 3.10 15.93
C PHE A 370 -0.54 3.23 16.44
N TYR A 371 -0.91 2.36 17.37
CA TYR A 371 -2.22 2.35 18.00
C TYR A 371 -2.12 2.84 19.44
N PHE A 372 -3.07 3.68 19.84
CA PHE A 372 -3.13 4.17 21.21
C PHE A 372 -4.56 4.22 21.74
N SER A 373 -4.72 4.11 23.05
CA SER A 373 -5.99 4.28 23.74
C SER A 373 -5.80 5.16 24.97
N LEU A 374 -6.57 6.24 25.07
CA LEU A 374 -6.57 7.16 26.22
C LEU A 374 -7.85 6.96 27.03
N ARG A 375 -7.76 7.07 28.35
CA ARG A 375 -8.94 6.99 29.24
C ARG A 375 -8.73 7.79 30.52
N GLY A 376 -9.62 8.75 30.81
CA GLY A 376 -9.73 9.40 32.12
C GLY A 376 -8.90 10.68 32.29
N PHE A 377 -8.66 11.42 31.21
CA PHE A 377 -7.82 12.62 31.11
C PHE A 377 -8.63 13.92 30.97
N ASN A 378 -9.20 14.46 32.05
CA ASN A 378 -9.94 15.72 31.94
C ASN A 378 -9.05 16.90 31.49
N GLN A 379 -9.38 17.54 30.37
CA GLN A 379 -8.80 18.83 29.92
C GLN A 379 -7.27 18.83 29.67
N THR A 380 -6.69 17.75 29.14
CA THR A 380 -5.26 17.73 28.74
C THR A 380 -5.08 17.66 27.22
N ASP A 381 -4.29 18.59 26.67
CA ASP A 381 -3.97 18.65 25.22
C ASP A 381 -2.76 17.77 24.83
N GLN A 382 -2.07 17.15 25.80
CA GLN A 382 -0.78 16.45 25.60
C GLN A 382 -0.69 15.15 26.44
N ALA A 383 -1.69 14.28 26.35
CA ALA A 383 -1.71 13.01 27.08
C ALA A 383 -0.65 12.02 26.56
N LEU A 384 -0.50 11.96 25.23
CA LEU A 384 0.54 11.21 24.52
C LEU A 384 1.17 12.12 23.45
N ALA A 385 2.50 12.12 23.37
CA ALA A 385 3.25 12.86 22.37
C ALA A 385 4.40 12.02 21.83
N VAL A 386 4.71 12.23 20.55
CA VAL A 386 5.85 11.59 19.87
C VAL A 386 6.88 12.64 19.52
N TYR A 387 8.12 12.33 19.86
CA TYR A 387 9.28 13.18 19.62
C TYR A 387 10.34 12.45 18.81
N LEU A 388 11.08 13.22 18.02
CA LEU A 388 12.32 12.79 17.40
C LEU A 388 13.49 13.29 18.25
N GLN A 389 14.28 12.36 18.75
CA GLN A 389 15.46 12.65 19.54
C GLN A 389 16.71 12.47 18.67
N GLN A 390 17.39 13.58 18.41
CA GLN A 390 18.70 13.66 17.75
C GLN A 390 19.80 13.88 18.80
N SER A 391 21.08 13.86 18.40
CA SER A 391 22.20 14.02 19.33
C SER A 391 22.20 15.32 20.13
N SER A 392 21.64 16.41 19.57
CA SER A 392 21.66 17.75 20.18
C SER A 392 20.29 18.40 20.36
N SER A 393 19.22 17.82 19.84
CA SER A 393 17.87 18.41 19.82
C SER A 393 16.78 17.35 19.99
N GLN A 394 15.64 17.77 20.51
CA GLN A 394 14.43 16.96 20.58
C GLN A 394 13.27 17.75 19.95
N GLU A 395 12.73 17.25 18.85
CA GLU A 395 11.63 17.87 18.10
C GLU A 395 10.32 17.10 18.33
N LYS A 396 9.20 17.80 18.48
CA LYS A 396 7.89 17.17 18.66
C LYS A 396 7.21 17.02 17.30
N ILE A 397 6.90 15.78 16.90
CA ILE A 397 6.26 15.51 15.60
C ILE A 397 4.76 15.25 15.71
N TRP A 398 4.28 14.81 16.87
CA TRP A 398 2.87 14.48 17.06
C TRP A 398 2.44 14.61 18.52
N THR A 399 1.16 14.93 18.76
CA THR A 399 0.57 14.97 20.11
C THR A 399 -0.94 14.77 20.04
N GLN A 400 -1.48 14.12 21.08
CA GLN A 400 -2.92 13.93 21.23
C GLN A 400 -3.38 14.21 22.67
N GLY A 401 -4.46 14.98 22.78
CA GLY A 401 -5.22 15.21 24.01
C GLY A 401 -6.45 14.32 24.15
N GLU A 402 -7.15 14.39 25.30
CA GLU A 402 -8.29 13.49 25.54
C GLU A 402 -9.45 13.72 24.57
N ARG A 403 -9.62 12.75 23.66
CA ARG A 403 -10.81 12.58 22.82
C ARG A 403 -11.26 11.12 22.67
N SER A 404 -10.43 10.15 23.05
CA SER A 404 -10.76 8.72 22.93
C SER A 404 -11.42 8.23 24.22
N ARG A 405 -12.59 7.58 24.07
CA ARG A 405 -13.36 7.02 25.19
C ARG A 405 -12.86 5.61 25.54
N GLY A 406 -11.55 5.40 25.61
CA GLY A 406 -10.94 4.07 25.72
C GLY A 406 -11.34 3.21 24.52
N ILE A 407 -10.94 3.62 23.32
CA ILE A 407 -10.99 2.85 22.07
C ILE A 407 -9.56 2.90 21.53
N TRP A 408 -9.08 1.81 20.93
CA TRP A 408 -7.83 1.83 20.18
C TRP A 408 -8.00 2.70 18.95
N ILE A 409 -7.09 3.63 18.73
CA ILE A 409 -7.09 4.53 17.57
C ILE A 409 -5.75 4.43 16.88
N ALA A 410 -5.78 4.20 15.56
CA ALA A 410 -4.60 4.27 14.71
C ALA A 410 -4.23 5.73 14.43
N THR A 411 -2.93 6.03 14.38
CA THR A 411 -2.44 7.30 13.87
C THR A 411 -1.21 7.10 13.00
N ASP A 412 -1.13 7.94 11.96
CA ASP A 412 -0.05 7.94 10.99
C ASP A 412 0.73 9.26 11.09
N VAL A 413 2.06 9.16 11.11
CA VAL A 413 2.96 10.31 11.21
C VAL A 413 4.09 10.15 10.21
N THR A 414 4.10 11.02 9.21
CA THR A 414 5.22 11.13 8.26
C THR A 414 6.27 12.08 8.81
N PHE A 415 7.53 11.65 8.82
CA PHE A 415 8.64 12.50 9.25
C PHE A 415 9.92 12.22 8.45
N GLN A 416 10.82 13.20 8.43
CA GLN A 416 12.14 13.11 7.80
C GLN A 416 13.19 13.69 8.76
N THR A 417 14.34 13.03 8.89
CA THR A 417 15.44 13.55 9.71
C THR A 417 16.69 13.71 8.87
N SER A 418 17.48 14.75 9.09
CA SER A 418 18.77 14.95 8.40
C SER A 418 19.90 14.16 9.06
N GLN A 419 19.79 13.89 10.36
CA GLN A 419 20.73 13.09 11.14
C GLN A 419 20.04 11.83 11.69
N PRO A 420 20.81 10.80 12.09
CA PRO A 420 20.25 9.64 12.78
C PRO A 420 19.46 10.05 14.02
N ALA A 421 18.23 9.53 14.14
CA ALA A 421 17.30 9.94 15.19
C ALA A 421 16.58 8.74 15.81
N LYS A 422 16.13 8.89 17.05
CA LYS A 422 15.28 7.92 17.74
C LYS A 422 13.87 8.46 17.88
N VAL A 423 12.87 7.62 17.63
CA VAL A 423 11.46 7.93 17.94
C VAL A 423 11.22 7.71 19.43
N VAL A 424 10.63 8.69 20.10
CA VAL A 424 10.37 8.64 21.55
C VAL A 424 8.91 8.93 21.84
N PHE A 425 8.22 7.97 22.43
CA PHE A 425 6.85 8.11 22.92
C PHE A 425 6.87 8.61 24.36
N ILE A 426 6.19 9.72 24.61
CA ILE A 426 6.12 10.36 25.93
C ILE A 426 4.67 10.49 26.35
N SER A 427 4.32 9.89 27.48
CA SER A 427 3.06 10.18 28.17
C SER A 427 3.32 11.21 29.26
N THR A 428 2.53 12.29 29.30
CA THR A 428 2.70 13.36 30.29
C THR A 428 1.46 13.53 31.16
N CYS A 429 1.67 13.78 32.46
CA CYS A 429 0.62 14.07 33.43
C CYS A 429 1.01 15.27 34.29
N ARG A 430 0.27 16.37 34.15
CA ARG A 430 0.55 17.62 34.89
C ARG A 430 -0.14 17.69 36.25
N SER A 431 -1.35 17.13 36.38
CA SER A 431 -2.22 17.26 37.56
C SER A 431 -2.93 15.95 37.87
N PHE A 432 -2.89 15.49 39.12
CA PHE A 432 -3.48 14.21 39.55
C PHE A 432 -4.97 14.05 39.18
N TRP A 433 -5.73 15.14 39.13
CA TRP A 433 -7.17 15.13 38.82
C TRP A 433 -7.48 15.04 37.33
N ASP A 434 -6.47 15.28 36.49
CA ASP A 434 -6.60 15.43 35.05
C ASP A 434 -5.90 14.31 34.28
N CYS A 435 -5.42 13.28 35.00
CA CYS A 435 -4.62 12.23 34.41
C CYS A 435 -5.33 10.88 34.35
N GLY A 436 -5.23 10.28 33.17
CA GLY A 436 -5.79 8.99 32.83
C GLY A 436 -4.73 7.93 32.54
N SER A 437 -5.15 6.82 31.95
CA SER A 437 -4.26 5.78 31.43
C SER A 437 -4.01 5.95 29.94
N VAL A 438 -2.76 5.75 29.51
CA VAL A 438 -2.37 5.69 28.09
C VAL A 438 -1.93 4.27 27.77
N ALA A 439 -2.60 3.65 26.81
CA ALA A 439 -2.18 2.39 26.22
C ALA A 439 -1.54 2.65 24.84
N LEU A 440 -0.50 1.89 24.50
CA LEU A 440 0.23 1.95 23.24
C LEU A 440 0.45 0.52 22.72
N ASP A 441 0.26 0.34 21.42
CA ASP A 441 0.34 -0.96 20.76
C ASP A 441 0.70 -0.85 19.28
N ASP A 442 1.07 -1.97 18.66
CA ASP A 442 1.21 -2.13 17.20
C ASP A 442 1.98 -1.01 16.50
N ILE A 443 3.24 -0.78 16.95
CA ILE A 443 4.10 0.20 16.30
C ILE A 443 4.64 -0.39 15.00
N THR A 444 4.52 0.37 13.92
CA THR A 444 5.05 0.02 12.60
C THR A 444 5.75 1.21 11.97
N VAL A 445 6.93 0.97 11.38
CA VAL A 445 7.71 1.97 10.66
C VAL A 445 8.01 1.45 9.26
N SER A 446 7.73 2.27 8.25
CA SER A 446 8.00 2.00 6.84
C SER A 446 8.71 3.18 6.19
N LEU A 447 9.37 2.95 5.06
CA LEU A 447 10.02 4.01 4.29
C LEU A 447 9.00 4.80 3.47
N GLY A 448 9.18 6.11 3.37
CA GLY A 448 8.35 7.01 2.54
C GLY A 448 7.23 7.73 3.32
N ASP A 449 6.33 8.36 2.57
CA ASP A 449 5.19 9.12 3.10
C ASP A 449 4.00 8.18 3.41
N CYS A 450 3.27 8.43 4.51
CA CYS A 450 2.12 7.59 4.89
C CYS A 450 0.96 7.63 3.88
N GLU A 451 0.83 8.69 3.11
CA GLU A 451 -0.17 8.80 2.04
C GLU A 451 0.18 7.90 0.84
N LEU A 452 1.46 7.61 0.62
CA LEU A 452 1.91 6.71 -0.45
C LEU A 452 1.78 5.23 -0.04
N THR A 453 1.90 4.92 1.25
CA THR A 453 1.56 3.59 1.77
C THR A 453 0.04 3.40 1.82
N ALA A 454 -0.74 4.41 2.23
CA ALA A 454 -2.20 4.36 2.21
C ALA A 454 -2.78 4.36 0.78
N GLY A 455 -2.21 5.11 -0.15
CA GLY A 455 -2.70 5.30 -1.53
C GLY A 455 -2.37 4.16 -2.51
N VAL A 456 -1.57 3.17 -2.10
CA VAL A 456 -1.25 1.97 -2.90
C VAL A 456 -1.69 0.68 -2.20
N LEU A 457 -1.92 0.70 -0.88
CA LEU A 457 -2.47 -0.44 -0.13
C LEU A 457 -3.99 -0.34 0.11
N SER A 458 -4.61 0.83 -0.14
CA SER A 458 -6.07 0.94 -0.23
C SER A 458 -6.62 0.40 -1.56
N SER A 459 -5.76 0.00 -2.52
CA SER A 459 -6.18 -1.01 -3.49
C SER A 459 -6.23 -2.36 -2.78
N THR A 460 -7.42 -2.72 -2.30
CA THR A 460 -7.81 -3.99 -1.67
C THR A 460 -6.88 -5.13 -2.05
N LEU A 461 -5.89 -5.43 -1.19
CA LEU A 461 -5.09 -6.64 -1.35
C LEU A 461 -6.08 -7.81 -1.46
N PRO A 462 -6.02 -8.65 -2.50
CA PRO A 462 -7.10 -9.60 -2.75
C PRO A 462 -7.28 -10.57 -1.60
N GLY A 463 -8.53 -10.68 -1.15
CA GLY A 463 -8.85 -11.47 0.03
C GLY A 463 -8.84 -10.64 1.32
N HIS A 464 -8.44 -9.36 1.27
CA HIS A 464 -8.49 -8.42 2.39
C HIS A 464 -9.71 -7.51 2.28
N CYS A 465 -10.39 -7.30 3.40
CA CYS A 465 -11.49 -6.36 3.52
C CYS A 465 -11.56 -5.79 4.94
N ASP A 466 -11.21 -4.51 5.05
CA ASP A 466 -11.31 -3.67 6.24
C ASP A 466 -12.59 -2.80 6.25
N PHE A 467 -13.44 -2.96 5.23
CA PHE A 467 -14.70 -2.22 5.05
C PHE A 467 -14.60 -0.70 4.89
N GLU A 468 -13.41 -0.10 4.83
CA GLU A 468 -13.25 1.36 4.70
C GLU A 468 -13.76 1.91 3.36
N ALA A 469 -13.62 1.11 2.30
CA ALA A 469 -14.04 1.44 0.93
C ALA A 469 -15.30 0.67 0.48
N GLY A 470 -16.07 0.13 1.43
CA GLY A 470 -17.28 -0.65 1.15
C GLY A 470 -17.08 -2.15 1.34
N LEU A 471 -17.90 -2.99 0.68
CA LEU A 471 -17.98 -4.42 1.00
C LEU A 471 -16.91 -5.30 0.33
N CYS A 472 -15.93 -4.73 -0.38
CA CYS A 472 -14.83 -5.48 -1.03
C CYS A 472 -15.25 -6.70 -1.89
N GLY A 473 -16.44 -6.65 -2.50
CA GLY A 473 -17.00 -7.74 -3.29
C GLY A 473 -17.75 -8.81 -2.49
N TYR A 474 -17.95 -8.64 -1.19
CA TYR A 474 -18.90 -9.42 -0.40
C TYR A 474 -20.35 -9.04 -0.72
N THR A 475 -21.25 -10.02 -0.65
CA THR A 475 -22.67 -9.87 -1.00
C THR A 475 -23.57 -10.38 0.13
N GLN A 476 -24.69 -9.68 0.37
CA GLN A 476 -25.72 -10.09 1.34
C GLN A 476 -26.57 -11.25 0.80
N ASP A 477 -26.94 -12.21 1.63
CA ASP A 477 -27.76 -13.36 1.24
C ASP A 477 -29.26 -13.09 1.32
N LYS A 478 -29.83 -12.43 0.32
CA LYS A 478 -31.26 -12.08 0.34
C LYS A 478 -32.24 -13.27 0.28
N GLN A 479 -31.76 -14.49 0.10
CA GLN A 479 -32.63 -15.67 -0.10
C GLN A 479 -32.70 -16.56 1.13
N ASN A 480 -31.60 -16.69 1.89
CA ASN A 480 -31.49 -17.64 2.98
C ASN A 480 -31.40 -17.00 4.37
N ASP A 481 -31.60 -15.68 4.48
CA ASP A 481 -31.54 -14.97 5.75
C ASP A 481 -32.82 -14.15 6.05
N ALA A 482 -32.85 -13.54 7.25
CA ALA A 482 -33.99 -12.76 7.72
C ALA A 482 -33.75 -11.24 7.69
N ALA A 483 -32.51 -10.80 7.52
CA ALA A 483 -32.07 -9.41 7.48
C ALA A 483 -30.64 -9.32 6.93
N ASP A 484 -30.21 -8.11 6.56
CA ASP A 484 -28.85 -7.87 6.03
C ASP A 484 -27.86 -7.43 7.13
N TRP A 485 -26.57 -7.69 6.93
CA TRP A 485 -25.49 -7.05 7.68
C TRP A 485 -25.49 -5.53 7.42
N VAL A 486 -25.24 -4.74 8.46
CA VAL A 486 -25.26 -3.28 8.40
C VAL A 486 -23.83 -2.73 8.38
N TRP A 487 -23.50 -1.92 7.37
CA TRP A 487 -22.25 -1.19 7.27
C TRP A 487 -22.30 0.09 8.10
N ARG A 488 -21.36 0.24 9.05
CA ARG A 488 -21.44 1.31 10.06
C ARG A 488 -20.09 1.82 10.49
N ARG A 489 -20.10 3.11 10.84
CA ARG A 489 -19.05 3.83 11.56
C ARG A 489 -19.50 4.19 12.98
N GLY A 490 -18.59 4.04 13.95
CA GLY A 490 -18.84 4.37 15.36
C GLY A 490 -19.73 3.36 16.10
N PRO A 491 -20.27 3.69 17.29
CA PRO A 491 -20.95 2.72 18.16
C PRO A 491 -22.31 2.28 17.62
N THR A 492 -22.76 1.05 17.90
CA THR A 492 -24.11 0.56 17.56
C THR A 492 -25.22 1.33 18.34
N PRO A 493 -26.49 1.38 17.87
CA PRO A 493 -27.56 2.12 18.52
C PRO A 493 -28.00 1.46 19.84
N THR A 494 -27.90 0.13 19.92
CA THR A 494 -28.35 -0.63 21.08
C THR A 494 -27.29 -0.55 22.18
N SER A 495 -27.66 0.07 23.30
CA SER A 495 -26.76 0.22 24.45
C SER A 495 -26.32 -1.14 25.01
N TYR A 496 -25.06 -1.20 25.49
CA TYR A 496 -24.46 -2.38 26.11
C TYR A 496 -24.32 -3.61 25.20
N THR A 497 -24.17 -3.37 23.90
CA THR A 497 -23.78 -4.37 22.91
C THR A 497 -23.05 -3.65 21.77
N GLY A 498 -22.48 -4.40 20.83
CA GLY A 498 -21.77 -3.85 19.68
C GLY A 498 -20.45 -3.13 20.03
N PRO A 499 -19.55 -2.96 19.05
CA PRO A 499 -18.28 -2.28 19.26
C PRO A 499 -18.47 -0.76 19.32
N ARG A 500 -17.47 -0.05 19.84
CA ARG A 500 -17.47 1.43 19.88
C ARG A 500 -16.96 2.09 18.60
N GLY A 501 -16.26 1.32 17.78
CA GLY A 501 -15.63 1.67 16.50
C GLY A 501 -15.15 0.38 15.81
N ASP A 502 -14.71 0.51 14.57
CA ASP A 502 -14.02 -0.54 13.80
C ASP A 502 -12.74 -1.01 14.53
N HIS A 503 -12.20 -2.13 14.07
CA HIS A 503 -10.92 -2.65 14.50
C HIS A 503 -9.76 -1.91 13.80
N THR A 504 -9.86 -1.67 12.50
CA THR A 504 -8.75 -1.20 11.64
C THR A 504 -8.15 0.13 12.12
N THR A 505 -8.98 1.10 12.50
CA THR A 505 -8.54 2.45 12.88
C THR A 505 -9.16 2.95 14.17
N GLY A 506 -10.24 2.31 14.64
CA GLY A 506 -11.09 2.74 15.74
C GLY A 506 -12.11 3.83 15.39
N LEU A 507 -11.96 4.48 14.23
CA LEU A 507 -12.84 5.54 13.74
C LEU A 507 -13.38 5.29 12.32
N GLY A 508 -13.10 4.15 11.72
CA GLY A 508 -13.51 3.70 10.40
C GLY A 508 -14.83 2.94 10.40
N TYR A 509 -14.98 2.04 9.45
CA TYR A 509 -16.18 1.27 9.16
C TYR A 509 -16.00 -0.22 9.45
N TYR A 510 -17.10 -0.87 9.83
CA TYR A 510 -17.16 -2.32 10.03
C TYR A 510 -18.54 -2.84 9.64
N LEU A 511 -18.71 -4.16 9.62
CA LEU A 511 -20.02 -4.81 9.44
C LEU A 511 -20.55 -5.36 10.75
N TYR A 512 -21.86 -5.22 10.99
CA TYR A 512 -22.52 -5.84 12.13
C TYR A 512 -23.96 -6.23 11.87
N MET A 513 -24.44 -7.22 12.62
CA MET A 513 -25.85 -7.57 12.75
C MET A 513 -26.49 -6.70 13.83
N GLU A 514 -27.49 -5.90 13.47
CA GLU A 514 -28.30 -5.17 14.44
C GLU A 514 -29.40 -6.10 14.99
N ALA A 515 -29.32 -6.42 16.29
CA ALA A 515 -30.21 -7.42 16.89
C ALA A 515 -31.59 -6.87 17.27
N SER A 516 -31.76 -5.55 17.44
CA SER A 516 -33.02 -4.98 17.92
C SER A 516 -34.26 -5.19 17.01
N PRO A 517 -34.19 -5.14 15.65
CA PRO A 517 -35.34 -5.36 14.78
C PRO A 517 -35.60 -6.84 14.45
N MET A 518 -34.64 -7.74 14.71
CA MET A 518 -34.76 -9.16 14.40
C MET A 518 -35.58 -9.92 15.44
N LEU A 519 -35.99 -11.15 15.15
CA LEU A 519 -36.57 -12.14 16.07
C LEU A 519 -35.49 -13.12 16.57
N THR A 520 -35.70 -13.75 17.73
CA THR A 520 -34.74 -14.70 18.29
C THR A 520 -34.57 -15.89 17.35
N GLY A 521 -33.31 -16.29 17.09
CA GLY A 521 -32.98 -17.38 16.17
C GLY A 521 -32.96 -17.00 14.69
N GLN A 522 -33.33 -15.77 14.32
CA GLN A 522 -33.10 -15.26 12.97
C GLN A 522 -31.61 -15.01 12.73
N SER A 523 -31.17 -15.21 11.50
CA SER A 523 -29.80 -14.98 11.07
C SER A 523 -29.69 -13.97 9.93
N VAL A 524 -28.48 -13.45 9.75
CA VAL A 524 -28.02 -12.63 8.62
C VAL A 524 -26.80 -13.31 8.01
N ARG A 525 -26.66 -13.31 6.68
CA ARG A 525 -25.56 -14.01 5.98
C ARG A 525 -24.83 -13.08 5.02
N LEU A 526 -23.49 -13.13 5.08
CA LEU A 526 -22.60 -12.41 4.18
C LEU A 526 -21.72 -13.40 3.43
N LEU A 527 -21.78 -13.38 2.10
CA LEU A 527 -21.00 -14.27 1.23
C LEU A 527 -19.80 -13.54 0.66
N SER A 528 -18.64 -14.20 0.64
CA SER A 528 -17.48 -13.75 -0.15
C SER A 528 -17.78 -13.83 -1.64
N ARG A 529 -16.98 -13.16 -2.47
CA ARG A 529 -16.92 -13.49 -3.90
C ARG A 529 -16.58 -14.99 -4.10
N PRO A 530 -16.96 -15.60 -5.24
CA PRO A 530 -16.55 -16.96 -5.58
C PRO A 530 -15.02 -17.08 -5.61
N LEU A 531 -14.49 -17.99 -4.80
CA LEU A 531 -13.06 -18.26 -4.66
C LEU A 531 -12.66 -19.43 -5.54
N ARG A 532 -11.52 -19.32 -6.25
CA ARG A 532 -11.00 -20.46 -7.00
C ARG A 532 -10.57 -21.57 -6.04
N GLY A 533 -10.81 -22.81 -6.44
CA GLY A 533 -10.30 -23.96 -5.71
C GLY A 533 -8.77 -24.01 -5.70
N SER A 534 -8.22 -24.47 -4.58
CA SER A 534 -6.80 -24.73 -4.39
C SER A 534 -6.58 -26.09 -3.73
N ARG A 535 -5.49 -26.77 -4.13
CA ARG A 535 -5.03 -28.01 -3.50
C ARG A 535 -4.34 -27.76 -2.16
N GLY A 536 -3.86 -26.54 -1.89
CA GLY A 536 -3.19 -26.21 -0.63
C GLY A 536 -4.15 -25.72 0.44
N THR A 537 -3.72 -25.81 1.70
CA THR A 537 -4.41 -25.18 2.84
C THR A 537 -4.59 -23.68 2.56
N GLN A 538 -5.72 -23.14 2.98
CA GLN A 538 -6.05 -21.72 2.96
C GLN A 538 -6.24 -21.23 4.39
N CYS A 539 -5.92 -19.97 4.63
CA CYS A 539 -6.09 -19.30 5.91
C CYS A 539 -7.12 -18.18 5.81
N LEU A 540 -8.18 -18.28 6.60
CA LEU A 540 -9.10 -17.20 6.88
C LEU A 540 -8.77 -16.60 8.25
N ARG A 541 -8.53 -15.29 8.29
CA ARG A 541 -8.40 -14.48 9.51
C ARG A 541 -9.44 -13.38 9.45
N PHE A 542 -10.01 -13.04 10.59
CA PHE A 542 -10.93 -11.90 10.70
C PHE A 542 -11.05 -11.50 12.15
N TYR A 543 -11.53 -10.29 12.39
CA TYR A 543 -11.86 -9.82 13.72
C TYR A 543 -13.35 -9.89 13.93
N TYR A 544 -13.76 -10.23 15.14
CA TYR A 544 -15.17 -10.29 15.52
C TYR A 544 -15.39 -9.66 16.90
N HIS A 545 -16.57 -9.10 17.11
CA HIS A 545 -16.97 -8.51 18.38
C HIS A 545 -18.34 -9.05 18.81
N MET A 546 -18.40 -9.62 20.01
CA MET A 546 -19.60 -10.24 20.60
C MET A 546 -19.68 -9.90 22.09
N TYR A 547 -20.46 -8.87 22.41
CA TYR A 547 -20.64 -8.34 23.77
C TYR A 547 -22.11 -8.03 24.02
N GLY A 548 -22.64 -8.40 25.19
CA GLY A 548 -24.04 -8.18 25.55
C GLY A 548 -24.69 -9.39 26.22
N SER A 549 -25.72 -9.13 27.01
CA SER A 549 -26.47 -10.20 27.69
C SER A 549 -27.38 -10.92 26.69
N GLY A 550 -27.32 -12.26 26.64
CA GLY A 550 -28.13 -13.05 25.71
C GLY A 550 -27.61 -12.99 24.27
N MET A 551 -26.29 -13.04 24.11
CA MET A 551 -25.65 -13.17 22.81
C MET A 551 -26.10 -14.41 22.05
N GLY A 552 -26.20 -14.28 20.74
CA GLY A 552 -26.41 -15.40 19.82
C GLY A 552 -25.10 -16.05 19.39
N GLN A 553 -24.99 -16.35 18.10
CA GLN A 553 -23.90 -17.16 17.55
C GLN A 553 -23.37 -16.57 16.25
N LEU A 554 -22.06 -16.68 16.04
CA LEU A 554 -21.38 -16.36 14.78
C LEU A 554 -20.80 -17.66 14.21
N ASN A 555 -21.23 -18.01 13.01
CA ASN A 555 -20.79 -19.18 12.26
C ASN A 555 -20.04 -18.75 11.00
N VAL A 556 -19.05 -19.55 10.61
CA VAL A 556 -18.37 -19.43 9.32
C VAL A 556 -18.54 -20.75 8.59
N TYR A 557 -19.08 -20.69 7.38
CA TYR A 557 -19.26 -21.84 6.51
C TYR A 557 -18.40 -21.76 5.25
N LEU A 558 -18.06 -22.93 4.74
CA LEU A 558 -17.59 -23.14 3.38
C LEU A 558 -18.78 -23.57 2.54
N ASP A 559 -19.26 -22.71 1.65
CA ASP A 559 -20.34 -23.03 0.73
C ASP A 559 -19.78 -23.58 -0.59
N LYS A 560 -20.30 -24.73 -1.02
CA LYS A 560 -20.01 -25.36 -2.31
C LYS A 560 -21.33 -25.64 -3.02
N ASP A 561 -21.63 -24.84 -4.05
CA ASP A 561 -22.84 -24.99 -4.85
C ASP A 561 -24.13 -25.01 -3.99
N GLY A 562 -24.19 -24.18 -2.95
CA GLY A 562 -25.33 -24.10 -2.02
C GLY A 562 -25.34 -25.14 -0.89
N GLN A 563 -24.25 -25.89 -0.70
CA GLN A 563 -24.05 -26.79 0.43
C GLN A 563 -23.05 -26.20 1.43
N ASP A 564 -23.56 -25.77 2.59
CA ASP A 564 -22.76 -25.24 3.68
C ASP A 564 -22.05 -26.34 4.49
N ALA A 565 -20.74 -26.21 4.66
CA ALA A 565 -19.96 -26.98 5.62
C ALA A 565 -19.40 -26.05 6.72
N LEU A 566 -19.71 -26.34 7.99
CA LEU A 566 -19.28 -25.50 9.11
C LEU A 566 -17.75 -25.58 9.28
N LEU A 567 -17.08 -24.42 9.24
CA LEU A 567 -15.65 -24.28 9.48
C LEU A 567 -15.33 -23.80 10.90
N TRP A 568 -16.12 -22.85 11.40
CA TRP A 568 -15.87 -22.20 12.69
C TRP A 568 -17.15 -21.67 13.31
N GLN A 569 -17.21 -21.67 14.64
CA GLN A 569 -18.36 -21.19 15.39
C GLN A 569 -17.95 -20.61 16.75
N ARG A 570 -18.61 -19.51 17.15
CA ARG A 570 -18.61 -18.99 18.52
C ARG A 570 -20.00 -18.56 18.93
N GLY A 571 -20.33 -18.75 20.20
CA GLY A 571 -21.63 -18.37 20.74
C GLY A 571 -21.50 -17.83 22.16
N GLY A 572 -22.48 -17.02 22.57
CA GLY A 572 -22.49 -16.39 23.88
C GLY A 572 -21.60 -15.13 23.93
N GLU A 573 -21.58 -14.48 25.10
CA GLU A 573 -20.81 -13.26 25.32
C GLU A 573 -19.31 -13.56 25.38
N GLN A 574 -18.50 -12.81 24.60
CA GLN A 574 -17.07 -13.07 24.43
C GLN A 574 -16.21 -11.99 25.08
N SER A 575 -16.22 -10.76 24.54
CA SER A 575 -15.41 -9.65 25.03
C SER A 575 -15.94 -8.32 24.50
N ILE A 576 -15.63 -7.23 25.23
CA ILE A 576 -15.82 -5.84 24.79
C ILE A 576 -14.74 -5.39 23.78
N ALA A 577 -13.67 -6.18 23.62
CA ALA A 577 -12.65 -5.96 22.61
C ALA A 577 -12.99 -6.75 21.33
N TRP A 578 -12.46 -6.27 20.21
CA TRP A 578 -12.38 -7.08 18.99
C TRP A 578 -11.47 -8.28 19.24
N LEU A 579 -11.91 -9.47 18.85
CA LEU A 579 -11.18 -10.72 18.99
C LEU A 579 -10.80 -11.26 17.61
N ARG A 580 -9.57 -11.76 17.47
CA ARG A 580 -9.12 -12.37 16.21
C ARG A 580 -9.54 -13.85 16.11
N ALA A 581 -10.18 -14.21 15.01
CA ALA A 581 -10.41 -15.60 14.60
C ALA A 581 -9.37 -16.03 13.55
N ARG A 582 -9.01 -17.32 13.58
CA ARG A 582 -8.18 -18.01 12.59
C ARG A 582 -8.86 -19.31 12.22
N VAL A 583 -9.00 -19.56 10.92
CA VAL A 583 -9.70 -20.72 10.38
C VAL A 583 -8.88 -21.25 9.20
N GLU A 584 -8.31 -22.43 9.38
CA GLU A 584 -7.69 -23.16 8.27
C GLU A 584 -8.72 -24.01 7.57
N TYR A 585 -8.71 -24.01 6.24
CA TYR A 585 -9.61 -24.83 5.44
C TYR A 585 -8.95 -25.21 4.11
N GLN A 586 -9.56 -26.16 3.40
CA GLN A 586 -9.08 -26.61 2.08
C GLN A 586 -10.28 -26.85 1.16
N SER A 587 -10.17 -26.40 -0.09
CA SER A 587 -11.20 -26.66 -1.09
C SER A 587 -10.61 -26.66 -2.50
N GLU A 588 -10.67 -27.81 -3.16
CA GLU A 588 -10.19 -27.97 -4.56
C GLU A 588 -11.20 -27.47 -5.60
N SER A 589 -12.46 -27.31 -5.22
CA SER A 589 -13.52 -26.75 -6.06
C SER A 589 -13.70 -25.26 -5.79
N GLN A 590 -14.33 -24.57 -6.74
CA GLN A 590 -14.85 -23.23 -6.49
C GLN A 590 -15.78 -23.26 -5.27
N HIS A 591 -15.69 -22.24 -4.42
CA HIS A 591 -16.40 -22.17 -3.15
C HIS A 591 -16.58 -20.72 -2.71
N GLN A 592 -17.43 -20.49 -1.71
CA GLN A 592 -17.57 -19.20 -1.03
C GLN A 592 -17.38 -19.38 0.48
N ILE A 593 -16.94 -18.32 1.14
CA ILE A 593 -16.94 -18.23 2.60
C ILE A 593 -18.18 -17.45 3.01
N VAL A 594 -18.95 -18.01 3.93
CA VAL A 594 -20.19 -17.41 4.43
C VAL A 594 -20.06 -17.09 5.90
N PHE A 595 -20.26 -15.83 6.27
CA PHE A 595 -20.38 -15.38 7.65
C PHE A 595 -21.86 -15.30 8.03
N GLU A 596 -22.28 -16.09 8.99
CA GLU A 596 -23.66 -16.10 9.48
C GLU A 596 -23.69 -15.65 10.94
N ALA A 597 -24.38 -14.55 11.23
CA ALA A 597 -24.67 -14.12 12.59
C ALA A 597 -26.13 -14.43 12.92
N THR A 598 -26.35 -15.11 14.04
CA THR A 598 -27.68 -15.47 14.53
C THR A 598 -27.98 -14.68 15.79
N ARG A 599 -29.17 -14.08 15.85
CA ARG A 599 -29.64 -13.34 17.03
C ARG A 599 -29.96 -14.29 18.19
N GLY A 600 -29.43 -13.96 19.37
CA GLY A 600 -29.74 -14.65 20.64
C GLY A 600 -31.08 -14.27 21.26
N PRO A 601 -31.34 -14.65 22.53
CA PRO A 601 -32.60 -14.38 23.22
C PRO A 601 -32.84 -12.91 23.59
N SER A 602 -31.84 -12.03 23.39
CA SER A 602 -31.88 -10.63 23.81
C SER A 602 -31.75 -9.68 22.62
N VAL A 603 -32.15 -8.41 22.80
CA VAL A 603 -31.83 -7.32 21.86
C VAL A 603 -30.38 -6.85 21.99
N ARG A 604 -29.70 -7.18 23.09
CA ARG A 604 -28.27 -6.88 23.32
C ARG A 604 -27.40 -7.99 22.70
N SER A 605 -27.63 -8.26 21.43
CA SER A 605 -27.09 -9.42 20.71
C SER A 605 -26.38 -9.02 19.43
N ASP A 606 -25.84 -7.79 19.36
CA ASP A 606 -25.15 -7.31 18.18
C ASP A 606 -23.83 -8.07 18.00
N ILE A 607 -23.60 -8.56 16.78
CA ILE A 607 -22.39 -9.29 16.39
C ILE A 607 -21.74 -8.50 15.27
N ALA A 608 -20.46 -8.16 15.40
CA ALA A 608 -19.73 -7.43 14.39
C ALA A 608 -18.52 -8.22 13.88
N ILE A 609 -18.13 -7.95 12.62
CA ILE A 609 -16.95 -8.49 11.96
C ILE A 609 -16.18 -7.36 11.28
N ASP A 610 -14.86 -7.54 11.19
CA ASP A 610 -13.95 -6.58 10.59
C ASP A 610 -12.64 -7.24 10.11
N ASP A 611 -11.83 -6.52 9.33
CA ASP A 611 -10.47 -6.91 8.92
C ASP A 611 -10.37 -8.37 8.44
N ILE A 612 -11.23 -8.74 7.48
CA ILE A 612 -11.25 -10.08 6.91
C ILE A 612 -10.05 -10.24 5.98
N VAL A 613 -9.29 -11.31 6.18
CA VAL A 613 -8.12 -11.68 5.38
C VAL A 613 -8.21 -13.14 4.97
N LEU A 614 -8.20 -13.38 3.67
CA LEU A 614 -8.19 -14.70 3.05
C LEU A 614 -6.90 -14.86 2.23
N GLU A 615 -6.05 -15.77 2.65
CA GLU A 615 -4.73 -16.00 2.05
C GLU A 615 -4.49 -17.49 1.79
N GLY A 616 -3.63 -17.78 0.80
CA GLY A 616 -3.18 -19.14 0.54
C GLY A 616 -2.05 -19.55 1.50
N GLY A 617 -2.07 -20.80 1.94
CA GLY A 617 -1.15 -21.35 2.93
C GLY A 617 -1.82 -21.67 4.26
N PRO A 618 -1.10 -22.35 5.18
CA PRO A 618 -1.53 -22.50 6.56
C PRO A 618 -1.62 -21.12 7.24
N CYS A 619 -2.43 -21.02 8.29
CA CYS A 619 -2.44 -19.81 9.08
C CYS A 619 -1.10 -19.67 9.79
N PRO A 620 -0.43 -18.50 9.72
CA PRO A 620 0.85 -18.32 10.38
C PRO A 620 0.70 -18.58 11.87
N GLU A 621 1.50 -19.52 12.38
CA GLU A 621 1.68 -19.69 13.82
C GLU A 621 2.27 -18.37 14.35
N THR A 622 1.69 -17.82 15.43
CA THR A 622 2.41 -16.82 16.23
C THR A 622 3.78 -17.41 16.54
N GLU A 623 4.88 -16.65 16.40
CA GLU A 623 6.24 -17.07 16.79
C GLU A 623 6.29 -17.48 18.28
N THR A 624 5.80 -18.68 18.58
CA THR A 624 5.56 -19.18 19.93
C THR A 624 6.02 -20.64 20.02
N GLN A 625 7.24 -20.91 19.57
CA GLN A 625 8.05 -22.03 20.06
C GLN A 625 9.54 -21.67 20.08
N ALA A 626 9.95 -20.82 21.02
CA ALA A 626 11.31 -20.84 21.54
C ALA A 626 11.28 -21.42 22.96
N ASN A 627 11.57 -22.73 23.05
CA ASN A 627 11.88 -23.52 24.25
C ASN A 627 11.25 -23.07 25.59
N VAL A 628 10.21 -23.79 25.99
CA VAL A 628 9.75 -23.85 27.40
C VAL A 628 10.87 -24.44 28.25
N GLY A 629 11.73 -23.57 28.77
CA GLY A 629 12.51 -23.81 29.97
C GLY A 629 11.61 -23.58 31.17
N SER A 630 11.32 -24.64 31.92
CA SER A 630 10.53 -24.59 33.15
C SER A 630 11.10 -23.59 34.16
N SER A 631 10.30 -22.65 34.64
CA SER A 631 10.47 -22.09 35.99
C SER A 631 9.20 -21.39 36.49
N ASN A 632 8.45 -22.17 37.28
CA ASN A 632 7.62 -21.86 38.44
C ASN A 632 6.78 -20.57 38.50
N GLU A 633 5.46 -20.83 38.56
CA GLU A 633 4.41 -20.01 39.17
C GLU A 633 4.77 -19.56 40.60
N ILE A 634 4.40 -18.32 40.95
CA ILE A 634 3.92 -17.96 42.30
C ILE A 634 2.76 -16.95 42.13
N GLU A 635 1.69 -17.20 42.89
CA GLU A 635 0.38 -16.52 43.01
C GLU A 635 0.36 -14.98 43.00
#